data_AF-A0A3D1BSJ2-F1
#
_entry.id   AF-A0A3D1BSJ2-F1
#
_cell.length_a   1.000
_cell.length_b   1.000
_cell.length_c   1.000
_cell.angle_alpha   90.00
_cell.angle_beta   90.00
_cell.angle_gamma   90.00
#
_symmetry.space_group_name_H-M   'P 1'
#
loop_
_entity.id
_entity.type
_entity.pdbx_description
1 polymer ?
#
loop_
_entity_poly.entity_id
_entity_poly.type
_entity_poly.pdbx_seq_one_letter_code
_entity_poly.pdbx_strand_id
1 'polypeptide(L)'
;MYISTLTGVRYILNRNTNLEYSDHGIIKHDPHDKSEITLLSLSCVEQVIKPTKSSWRGIDAGYFPYDWAVLYSHVQLTENLKKFNADILFFAGDQVYEGASPTAADTGPLAHLDYLYKWFLWCQTYKDLTTRIPSISIPDDHDAYHW
;
A
#
# COMPACT_ATOMS: atom_id res chain seq x y z
N MET A 1 -24.27 -2.14 17.06
CA MET A 1 -23.67 -1.65 15.81
C MET A 1 -23.51 -0.14 15.92
N TYR A 2 -22.34 0.31 16.38
CA TYR A 2 -21.98 1.73 16.38
C TYR A 2 -21.17 1.98 15.12
N ILE A 3 -21.76 2.66 14.13
CA ILE A 3 -21.03 3.15 12.96
C ILE A 3 -20.53 4.54 13.34
N SER A 4 -19.25 4.67 13.71
CA SER A 4 -18.60 5.97 13.74
C SER A 4 -18.01 6.25 12.36
N THR A 5 -18.60 7.17 11.60
CA THR A 5 -18.02 7.69 10.37
C THR A 5 -16.84 8.60 10.72
N LEU A 6 -15.64 8.24 10.27
CA LEU A 6 -14.48 9.13 10.28
C LEU A 6 -14.71 10.26 9.27
N THR A 7 -14.45 11.49 9.72
CA THR A 7 -14.51 12.73 8.92
C THR A 7 -13.37 12.74 7.90
N GLY A 8 -13.70 13.04 6.63
CA GLY A 8 -12.80 12.93 5.50
C GLY A 8 -11.58 13.87 5.55
N VAL A 9 -10.49 13.45 4.90
CA VAL A 9 -9.27 14.25 4.72
C VAL A 9 -9.42 15.12 3.47
N ARG A 10 -9.28 16.45 3.61
CA ARG A 10 -9.37 17.40 2.50
C ARG A 10 -8.02 17.56 1.79
N TYR A 11 -7.94 17.17 0.53
CA TYR A 11 -6.78 17.47 -0.33
C TYR A 11 -7.10 18.66 -1.25
N ILE A 12 -6.31 19.73 -1.17
CA ILE A 12 -6.39 20.87 -2.10
C ILE A 12 -5.31 20.68 -3.16
N LEU A 13 -5.67 20.11 -4.31
CA LEU A 13 -4.78 20.06 -5.46
C LEU A 13 -4.98 21.34 -6.27
N ASN A 14 -3.94 22.16 -6.36
CA ASN A 14 -3.97 23.47 -7.02
C ASN A 14 -4.04 23.31 -8.55
N ARG A 15 -5.21 22.93 -9.07
CA ARG A 15 -5.54 22.77 -10.49
C ARG A 15 -6.89 23.43 -10.82
N ASN A 16 -7.16 24.64 -10.31
CA ASN A 16 -8.39 25.43 -10.55
C ASN A 16 -9.72 24.65 -10.41
N THR A 17 -9.71 23.50 -9.74
CA THR A 17 -10.84 22.60 -9.55
C THR A 17 -10.87 22.25 -8.07
N ASN A 18 -11.91 22.72 -7.38
CA ASN A 18 -12.20 22.28 -6.02
C ASN A 18 -12.85 20.90 -6.10
N LEU A 19 -12.04 19.87 -6.34
CA LEU A 19 -12.48 18.48 -6.21
C LEU A 19 -12.39 18.10 -4.74
N GLU A 20 -13.54 17.87 -4.11
CA GLU A 20 -13.58 17.24 -2.79
C GLU A 20 -13.42 15.73 -2.96
N TYR A 21 -12.35 15.18 -2.40
CA TYR A 21 -12.17 13.74 -2.27
C TYR A 21 -12.45 13.35 -0.82
N SER A 22 -13.37 12.42 -0.61
CA SER A 22 -13.61 11.81 0.69
C SER A 22 -13.41 10.30 0.59
N ASP A 23 -12.96 9.72 1.68
CA ASP A 23 -12.78 8.28 1.80
C ASP A 23 -13.44 7.81 3.11
N HIS A 24 -13.94 6.58 3.11
CA HIS A 24 -14.71 6.04 4.23
C HIS A 24 -14.23 4.64 4.58
N GLY A 25 -14.02 4.40 5.86
CA GLY A 25 -13.65 3.10 6.41
C GLY A 25 -14.68 2.57 7.41
N ILE A 26 -14.49 1.32 7.80
CA ILE A 26 -15.23 0.66 8.88
C ILE A 26 -14.21 0.27 9.95
N ILE A 27 -14.43 0.74 11.18
CA ILE A 27 -13.71 0.20 12.34
C ILE A 27 -14.41 -1.12 12.71
N LYS A 28 -13.72 -2.24 12.45
CA LYS A 28 -14.25 -3.58 12.75
C LYS A 28 -14.27 -3.79 14.26
N HIS A 29 -15.36 -4.35 14.77
CA HIS A 29 -15.48 -4.74 16.18
C HIS A 29 -14.56 -5.93 16.48
N ASP A 30 -14.04 -6.00 17.70
CA ASP A 30 -13.24 -7.13 18.16
C ASP A 30 -14.02 -8.46 18.00
N PRO A 31 -13.41 -9.51 17.43
CA PRO A 31 -14.07 -10.77 17.15
C PRO A 31 -14.26 -11.66 18.39
N HIS A 32 -14.60 -11.07 19.54
CA HIS A 32 -14.77 -11.77 20.83
C HIS A 32 -15.88 -12.84 20.82
N ASP A 33 -16.86 -12.72 19.92
CA ASP A 33 -17.94 -13.70 19.74
C ASP A 33 -17.52 -14.92 18.89
N LYS A 34 -16.32 -14.89 18.28
CA LYS A 34 -15.82 -15.98 17.44
C LYS A 34 -14.91 -16.92 18.26
N SER A 35 -15.04 -18.22 18.02
CA SER A 35 -14.12 -19.23 18.57
C SER A 35 -12.77 -19.27 17.86
N GLU A 36 -12.69 -18.74 16.64
CA GLU A 36 -11.50 -18.71 15.80
C GLU A 36 -11.40 -17.35 15.08
N ILE A 37 -10.16 -16.93 14.79
CA ILE A 37 -9.89 -15.71 14.03
C ILE A 37 -9.25 -16.06 12.69
N THR A 38 -9.65 -15.35 11.63
CA THR A 38 -8.99 -15.46 10.33
C THR A 38 -7.95 -14.36 10.18
N LEU A 39 -6.69 -14.74 9.99
CA LEU A 39 -5.58 -13.83 9.76
C LEU A 39 -5.06 -13.99 8.32
N LEU A 40 -4.89 -12.88 7.62
CA LEU A 40 -4.13 -12.85 6.36
C LEU A 40 -2.75 -12.27 6.63
N SER A 41 -1.71 -13.07 6.39
CA SER A 41 -0.32 -12.67 6.52
C SER A 41 0.26 -12.37 5.15
N LEU A 42 0.89 -11.21 5.01
CA LEU A 42 1.60 -10.79 3.80
C LEU A 42 3.01 -10.37 4.15
N SER A 43 3.95 -10.68 3.26
CA SER A 43 5.34 -10.26 3.34
C SER A 43 5.91 -10.19 1.94
N CYS A 44 6.90 -9.35 1.74
CA CYS A 44 7.70 -9.34 0.51
C CYS A 44 6.87 -9.14 -0.77
N VAL A 45 5.91 -8.22 -0.72
CA VAL A 45 5.04 -7.92 -1.86
C VAL A 45 5.50 -6.61 -2.49
N GLU A 46 6.29 -6.72 -3.55
CA GLU A 46 6.67 -5.58 -4.39
C GLU A 46 5.44 -4.94 -5.03
N GLN A 47 5.18 -3.65 -4.80
CA GLN A 47 3.95 -2.98 -5.28
C GLN A 47 3.89 -2.83 -6.81
N VAL A 48 5.04 -2.72 -7.47
CA VAL A 48 5.17 -2.52 -8.92
C VAL A 48 5.98 -3.65 -9.54
N ILE A 49 5.50 -4.11 -10.70
CA ILE A 49 6.10 -5.19 -11.48
C ILE A 49 7.49 -4.79 -12.00
N LYS A 50 8.42 -5.74 -11.93
CA LYS A 50 9.74 -5.61 -12.57
C LYS A 50 9.61 -5.73 -14.08
N PRO A 51 10.20 -4.82 -14.88
CA PRO A 51 10.18 -4.92 -16.33
C PRO A 51 11.00 -6.13 -16.83
N THR A 52 11.96 -6.62 -16.03
CA THR A 52 12.80 -7.78 -16.36
C THR A 52 12.86 -8.73 -15.17
N LYS A 53 12.37 -9.96 -15.33
CA LYS A 53 12.28 -10.96 -14.24
C LYS A 53 13.63 -11.36 -13.63
N SER A 54 14.71 -11.29 -14.40
CA SER A 54 16.06 -11.64 -13.96
C SER A 54 16.84 -10.48 -13.33
N SER A 55 16.25 -9.29 -13.26
CA SER A 55 16.91 -8.09 -12.75
C SER A 55 16.15 -7.55 -11.54
N TRP A 56 16.86 -7.30 -10.44
CA TRP A 56 16.32 -6.63 -9.28
C TRP A 56 16.31 -5.11 -9.52
N ARG A 57 15.47 -4.67 -10.45
CA ARG A 57 15.33 -3.26 -10.84
C ARG A 57 13.86 -2.91 -11.09
N GLY A 58 13.53 -1.67 -10.79
CA GLY A 58 12.22 -1.09 -11.01
C GLY A 58 11.91 -0.78 -12.48
N ILE A 59 10.76 -0.15 -12.70
CA ILE A 59 10.31 0.30 -14.02
C ILE A 59 11.16 1.44 -14.60
N ASP A 60 11.93 2.13 -13.77
CA ASP A 60 12.96 3.10 -14.13
C ASP A 60 14.15 2.49 -14.89
N ALA A 61 14.34 1.17 -14.81
CA ALA A 61 15.34 0.45 -15.58
C ALA A 61 14.91 0.06 -17.00
N GLY A 62 13.64 0.34 -17.36
CA GLY A 62 13.07 0.03 -18.66
C GLY A 62 12.22 1.18 -19.19
N TYR A 63 11.18 0.84 -19.95
CA TYR A 63 10.21 1.82 -20.43
C TYR A 63 8.88 1.62 -19.69
N PHE A 64 8.38 2.69 -19.08
CA PHE A 64 7.02 2.80 -18.59
C PHE A 64 6.39 4.10 -19.12
N PRO A 65 5.19 4.05 -19.71
CA PRO A 65 4.54 5.22 -20.30
C PRO A 65 3.87 6.09 -19.22
N TYR A 66 4.68 6.84 -18.46
CA TYR A 66 4.21 7.70 -17.37
C TYR A 66 3.26 8.82 -17.79
N ASP A 67 3.20 9.14 -19.09
CA ASP A 67 2.37 10.17 -19.68
C ASP A 67 0.89 9.77 -19.81
N TRP A 68 0.58 8.48 -19.91
CA TRP A 68 -0.79 8.00 -20.06
C TRP A 68 -1.16 6.77 -19.23
N ALA A 69 -0.19 6.13 -18.54
CA ALA A 69 -0.45 4.99 -17.67
C ALA A 69 -0.23 5.33 -16.20
N VAL A 70 -1.15 4.88 -15.36
CA VAL A 70 -1.00 4.85 -13.90
C VAL A 70 -0.88 3.40 -13.47
N LEU A 71 0.15 3.08 -12.70
CA LEU A 71 0.27 1.77 -12.07
C LEU A 71 -0.74 1.65 -10.95
N TYR A 72 -1.69 0.73 -11.13
CA TYR A 72 -2.58 0.28 -10.06
C TYR A 72 -2.13 -1.12 -9.63
N SER A 73 -1.47 -1.16 -8.49
CA SER A 73 -0.81 -2.35 -7.95
C SER A 73 -1.83 -3.40 -7.50
N HIS A 74 -1.55 -4.67 -7.82
CA HIS A 74 -2.12 -5.86 -7.18
C HIS A 74 -3.66 -6.00 -7.13
N VAL A 75 -4.40 -5.44 -8.09
CA VAL A 75 -5.88 -5.54 -8.13
C VAL A 75 -6.37 -6.99 -7.95
N GLN A 76 -5.80 -7.94 -8.69
CA GLN A 76 -6.23 -9.34 -8.58
C GLN A 76 -5.92 -9.96 -7.22
N LEU A 77 -4.75 -9.64 -6.64
CA LEU A 77 -4.38 -10.11 -5.31
C LEU A 77 -5.33 -9.54 -4.27
N THR A 78 -5.55 -8.23 -4.25
CA THR A 78 -6.39 -7.58 -3.24
C THR A 78 -7.86 -7.99 -3.36
N GLU A 79 -8.38 -8.18 -4.57
CA GLU A 79 -9.72 -8.77 -4.80
C GLU A 79 -9.82 -10.21 -4.29
N ASN A 80 -8.76 -11.00 -4.39
CA ASN A 80 -8.75 -12.35 -3.83
C ASN A 80 -8.66 -12.33 -2.29
N LEU A 81 -7.86 -11.44 -1.70
CA LEU A 81 -7.76 -11.29 -0.24
C LEU A 81 -9.10 -10.90 0.39
N LYS A 82 -9.87 -10.02 -0.27
CA LYS A 82 -11.22 -9.61 0.19
C LYS A 82 -12.17 -10.79 0.39
N LYS A 83 -12.01 -11.89 -0.37
CA LYS A 83 -12.88 -13.08 -0.30
C LYS A 83 -12.74 -13.88 0.98
N PHE A 84 -11.63 -13.72 1.72
CA PHE A 84 -11.38 -14.47 2.96
C PHE A 84 -12.08 -13.88 4.18
N ASN A 85 -12.64 -12.67 4.10
CA ASN A 85 -13.30 -11.98 5.21
C ASN A 85 -12.46 -12.00 6.51
N ALA A 86 -11.18 -11.64 6.38
CA ALA A 86 -10.23 -11.71 7.48
C ALA A 86 -10.62 -10.80 8.65
N ASP A 87 -10.25 -11.22 9.85
CA ASP A 87 -10.39 -10.45 11.08
C ASP A 87 -9.19 -9.53 11.31
N ILE A 88 -8.00 -9.97 10.89
CA ILE A 88 -6.75 -9.21 11.01
C ILE A 88 -5.96 -9.32 9.71
N LEU A 89 -5.35 -8.21 9.29
CA LEU A 89 -4.23 -8.21 8.36
C LEU A 89 -2.92 -8.09 9.12
N PHE A 90 -1.95 -8.92 8.74
CA PHE A 90 -0.60 -8.85 9.26
C PHE A 90 0.39 -8.69 8.12
N PHE A 91 1.15 -7.60 8.13
CA PHE A 91 2.24 -7.33 7.20
C PHE A 91 3.55 -7.55 7.94
N ALA A 92 4.27 -8.60 7.55
CA ALA A 92 5.41 -9.12 8.28
C ALA A 92 6.76 -8.51 7.88
N GLY A 93 6.77 -7.60 6.90
CA GLY A 93 7.99 -7.03 6.34
C GLY A 93 7.86 -6.70 4.85
N ASP A 94 8.80 -5.90 4.36
CA ASP A 94 8.96 -5.50 2.97
C ASP A 94 7.68 -4.93 2.35
N GLN A 95 7.08 -3.96 3.04
CA GLN A 95 6.01 -3.15 2.44
C GLN A 95 6.56 -2.24 1.34
N VAL A 96 7.81 -1.79 1.53
CA VAL A 96 8.60 -0.99 0.59
C VAL A 96 9.86 -1.77 0.18
N TYR A 97 10.34 -1.51 -1.03
CA TYR A 97 11.65 -1.94 -1.50
C TYR A 97 12.47 -0.71 -1.89
N GLU A 98 13.63 -0.49 -1.29
CA GLU A 98 14.44 0.71 -1.55
C GLU A 98 15.02 0.72 -2.96
N GLY A 99 15.53 -0.43 -3.43
CA GLY A 99 16.22 -0.54 -4.73
C GLY A 99 15.32 -0.86 -5.93
N ALA A 100 14.03 -1.09 -5.71
CA ALA A 100 13.07 -1.45 -6.76
C ALA A 100 11.64 -1.03 -6.38
N SER A 101 10.65 -1.34 -7.24
CA SER A 101 9.23 -1.23 -6.89
C SER A 101 8.77 0.15 -6.36
N PRO A 102 8.84 1.21 -7.19
CA PRO A 102 8.97 1.17 -8.65
C PRO A 102 10.33 1.62 -9.18
N THR A 103 11.16 2.26 -8.37
CA THR A 103 12.41 2.91 -8.81
C THR A 103 13.56 2.58 -7.88
N ALA A 104 14.79 2.77 -8.34
CA ALA A 104 15.96 2.77 -7.48
C ALA A 104 15.82 3.79 -6.34
N ALA A 105 16.58 3.56 -5.26
CA ALA A 105 16.58 4.46 -4.10
C ALA A 105 17.16 5.82 -4.48
N ASP A 106 16.46 6.89 -4.10
CA ASP A 106 17.09 8.21 -4.02
C ASP A 106 17.96 8.25 -2.75
N THR A 107 19.25 8.50 -2.92
CA THR A 107 20.22 8.61 -1.82
C THR A 107 20.57 10.05 -1.48
N GLY A 108 19.92 11.01 -2.14
CA GLY A 108 20.13 12.43 -1.95
C GLY A 108 19.31 13.04 -0.80
N PRO A 109 19.31 14.38 -0.68
CA PRO A 109 18.60 15.10 0.38
C PRO A 109 17.08 14.86 0.42
N LEU A 110 16.51 14.31 -0.66
CA LEU A 110 15.07 14.08 -0.83
C LEU A 110 14.68 12.60 -0.72
N ALA A 111 15.57 11.73 -0.26
CA ALA A 111 15.30 10.29 -0.05
C ALA A 111 14.02 10.01 0.76
N HIS A 112 13.66 10.89 1.70
CA HIS A 112 12.41 10.79 2.45
C HIS A 112 11.16 10.92 1.56
N LEU A 113 11.21 11.71 0.49
CA LEU A 113 10.11 11.82 -0.48
C LEU A 113 10.03 10.58 -1.35
N ASP A 114 11.16 9.99 -1.73
CA ASP A 114 11.21 8.71 -2.43
C ASP A 114 10.62 7.58 -1.56
N TYR A 115 11.01 7.52 -0.28
CA TYR A 115 10.41 6.60 0.68
C TYR A 115 8.90 6.80 0.79
N LEU A 116 8.44 8.05 0.99
CA LEU A 116 7.02 8.37 1.10
C LEU A 116 6.26 7.98 -0.18
N TYR A 117 6.85 8.19 -1.36
CA TYR A 117 6.25 7.76 -2.62
C TYR A 117 6.03 6.24 -2.64
N LYS A 118 7.04 5.45 -2.27
CA LYS A 118 6.92 3.98 -2.21
C LYS A 118 5.92 3.53 -1.14
N TRP A 119 5.92 4.17 0.02
CA TRP A 119 4.93 3.95 1.08
C TRP A 119 3.50 4.23 0.61
N PHE A 120 3.29 5.33 -0.15
CA PHE A 120 1.99 5.66 -0.70
C PHE A 120 1.49 4.62 -1.71
N LEU A 121 2.38 3.96 -2.45
CA LEU A 121 1.98 2.85 -3.32
C LEU A 121 1.45 1.67 -2.50
N TRP A 122 2.12 1.32 -1.39
CA TRP A 122 1.60 0.30 -0.48
C TRP A 122 0.25 0.69 0.12
N CYS A 123 0.10 1.94 0.59
CA CYS A 123 -1.18 2.45 1.09
C CYS A 123 -2.27 2.35 0.04
N GLN A 124 -1.99 2.73 -1.21
CA GLN A 124 -2.94 2.67 -2.31
C GLN A 124 -3.32 1.23 -2.67
N THR A 125 -2.36 0.31 -2.69
CA THR A 125 -2.60 -1.12 -2.96
C THR A 125 -3.63 -1.69 -2.00
N TYR A 126 -3.38 -1.52 -0.70
CA TYR A 126 -4.15 -2.20 0.34
C TYR A 126 -5.27 -1.37 0.94
N LYS A 127 -5.47 -0.13 0.45
CA LYS A 127 -6.47 0.84 0.92
C LYS A 127 -7.83 0.21 1.22
N ASP A 128 -8.39 -0.54 0.29
CA ASP A 128 -9.73 -1.13 0.44
C ASP A 128 -9.83 -2.18 1.55
N LEU A 129 -8.71 -2.80 1.92
CA LEU A 129 -8.62 -3.78 3.00
C LEU A 129 -8.32 -3.07 4.32
N THR A 130 -7.30 -2.21 4.36
CA THR A 130 -6.81 -1.56 5.60
C THR A 130 -7.81 -0.53 6.14
N THR A 131 -8.69 0.02 5.31
CA THR A 131 -9.81 0.87 5.75
C THR A 131 -10.95 0.09 6.42
N ARG A 132 -10.94 -1.25 6.38
CA ARG A 132 -12.04 -2.10 6.88
C ARG A 132 -11.59 -3.22 7.82
N ILE A 133 -10.32 -3.57 7.80
CA ILE A 133 -9.74 -4.68 8.55
C ILE A 133 -8.59 -4.12 9.41
N PRO A 134 -8.63 -4.31 10.74
CA PRO A 134 -7.51 -3.98 11.61
C PRO A 134 -6.21 -4.57 11.06
N SER A 135 -5.21 -3.72 10.91
CA SER A 135 -3.97 -4.05 10.23
C SER A 135 -2.77 -3.79 11.13
N ILE A 136 -1.87 -4.78 11.21
CA ILE A 136 -0.60 -4.69 11.93
C ILE A 136 0.51 -4.77 10.89
N SER A 137 1.47 -3.83 10.97
CA SER A 137 2.64 -3.79 10.11
C SER A 137 3.89 -3.75 10.96
N ILE A 138 4.89 -4.55 10.60
CA ILE A 138 6.25 -4.46 11.13
C ILE A 138 7.25 -4.28 9.98
N PRO A 139 8.36 -3.55 10.20
CA PRO A 139 9.39 -3.39 9.18
C PRO A 139 10.27 -4.65 9.07
N ASP A 140 10.85 -4.86 7.90
CA ASP A 140 12.00 -5.75 7.64
C ASP A 140 13.15 -4.97 6.95
N ASP A 141 14.15 -5.65 6.40
CA ASP A 141 15.38 -5.05 5.89
C ASP A 141 15.19 -4.07 4.73
N HIS A 142 14.18 -4.27 3.88
CA HIS A 142 13.87 -3.34 2.78
C HIS A 142 12.95 -2.17 3.16
N ASP A 143 12.31 -2.21 4.33
CA ASP A 143 11.48 -1.11 4.83
C ASP A 143 12.29 0.05 5.43
N ALA A 144 13.61 -0.15 5.56
CA ALA A 144 14.57 0.84 6.04
C ALA A 144 15.65 1.07 4.98
N TYR A 145 15.84 2.34 4.60
CA TYR A 145 16.91 2.69 3.66
C TYR A 145 18.25 2.55 4.37
N HIS A 146 18.99 1.52 3.98
CA HIS A 146 20.36 1.26 4.42
C HIS A 146 21.33 1.82 3.36
N TRP A 147 22.19 2.74 3.77
CA TRP A 147 23.15 3.48 2.95
C TRP A 147 24.47 3.58 3.71
#